data_AF-A0A7Y5N0T6-F1
#
_entry.id   AF-A0A7Y5N0T6-F1
#
_cell.length_a   1.000
_cell.length_b   1.000
_cell.length_c   1.000
_cell.angle_alpha   90.00
_cell.angle_beta   90.00
_cell.angle_gamma   90.00
#
_symmetry.space_group_name_H-M   'P 1'
#
loop_
_entity.id
_entity.type
_entity.pdbx_description
1 polymer ?
#
loop_
_entity_poly.entity_id
_entity_poly.type
_entity_poly.pdbx_seq_one_letter_code
_entity_poly.pdbx_strand_id
1 'polypeptide(L)'
;AEFTRLLPRTGGRVALGWVLRDGDRFRFVFHAPVMRTFADDTDPMKILAWYRDWIEERLRQVPEQYMWVHRRFKGRPQGAPDRYRDLGRRLEKDEIEAFLAGR
;
A
#
# COMPACT_ATOMS: atom_id res chain seq x y z
N ALA A 1 -11.24 4.47 6.97
CA ALA A 1 -11.85 3.41 6.15
C ALA A 1 -12.81 2.62 7.02
N GLU A 2 -13.95 2.18 6.52
CA GLU A 2 -15.01 1.58 7.36
C GLU A 2 -14.55 0.36 8.17
N PHE A 3 -13.67 -0.46 7.57
CA PHE A 3 -13.12 -1.65 8.23
C PHE A 3 -12.36 -1.34 9.53
N THR A 4 -11.76 -0.16 9.67
CA THR A 4 -11.02 0.20 10.89
C THR A 4 -11.93 0.42 12.09
N ARG A 5 -13.24 0.61 11.86
CA ARG A 5 -14.26 0.66 12.93
C ARG A 5 -14.98 -0.66 13.09
N LEU A 6 -15.16 -1.40 12.00
CA LEU A 6 -15.88 -2.68 12.00
C LEU A 6 -15.08 -3.79 12.70
N LEU A 7 -13.78 -3.90 12.43
CA LEU A 7 -12.98 -5.03 12.93
C LEU A 7 -12.84 -5.06 14.45
N PRO A 8 -12.56 -3.94 15.14
CA PRO A 8 -12.58 -3.92 16.61
C PRO A 8 -13.93 -4.38 17.15
N ARG A 9 -15.01 -3.70 16.74
CA ARG A 9 -16.37 -3.88 17.26
C ARG A 9 -16.97 -5.28 17.07
N THR A 10 -16.57 -5.98 16.03
CA THR A 10 -17.15 -7.29 15.68
C THR A 10 -16.27 -8.46 16.06
N GLY A 11 -15.01 -8.21 16.45
CA GLY A 11 -13.99 -9.26 16.50
C GLY A 11 -13.75 -9.94 15.15
N GLY A 12 -14.16 -9.30 14.05
CA GLY A 12 -14.10 -9.84 12.71
C GLY A 12 -12.68 -10.13 12.25
N ARG A 13 -12.51 -11.14 11.40
CA ARG A 13 -11.22 -11.52 10.83
C ARG A 13 -11.07 -10.94 9.41
N VAL A 14 -9.87 -10.49 9.07
CA VAL A 14 -9.57 -9.94 7.74
C VAL A 14 -8.74 -10.93 6.94
N ALA A 15 -9.24 -11.35 5.78
CA ALA A 15 -8.41 -11.94 4.74
C ALA A 15 -7.89 -10.84 3.82
N LEU A 16 -6.58 -10.80 3.59
CA LEU A 16 -5.96 -9.89 2.63
C LEU A 16 -5.53 -10.69 1.41
N GLY A 17 -5.80 -10.17 0.22
CA GLY A 17 -5.45 -10.85 -1.00
C GLY A 17 -4.99 -9.87 -2.07
N TRP A 18 -4.28 -10.41 -3.04
CA TRP A 18 -3.82 -9.71 -4.22
C TRP A 18 -3.88 -10.65 -5.43
N VAL A 19 -3.91 -10.04 -6.61
CA VAL A 19 -4.00 -10.74 -7.88
C VAL A 19 -2.76 -10.39 -8.68
N LEU A 20 -2.09 -11.42 -9.17
CA LEU A 20 -0.89 -11.28 -10.00
C LEU A 20 -1.18 -11.81 -11.39
N ARG A 21 -0.69 -11.11 -12.40
CA ARG A 21 -0.62 -11.61 -13.78
C ARG A 21 0.57 -12.56 -13.89
N ASP A 22 0.33 -13.72 -14.48
CA ASP A 22 1.32 -14.78 -14.70
C ASP A 22 1.17 -15.28 -16.15
N GLY A 23 1.92 -14.66 -17.06
CA GLY A 23 1.74 -14.88 -18.50
C GLY A 23 0.34 -14.46 -18.97
N ASP A 24 -0.42 -15.42 -19.50
CA ASP A 24 -1.80 -15.29 -19.94
C ASP A 24 -2.84 -15.59 -18.84
N ARG A 25 -2.39 -15.87 -17.61
CA ARG A 25 -3.23 -16.25 -16.47
C ARG A 25 -3.19 -15.21 -15.36
N PHE A 26 -4.09 -15.38 -14.40
CA PHE A 26 -4.09 -14.65 -13.14
C PHE A 26 -3.95 -15.62 -11.96
N ARG A 27 -3.09 -15.26 -11.01
CA ARG A 27 -2.92 -15.96 -9.74
C ARG A 27 -3.56 -15.15 -8.63
N PHE A 28 -4.57 -15.73 -8.00
CA PHE A 28 -5.22 -15.18 -6.81
C PHE A 28 -4.50 -15.71 -5.58
N VAL A 29 -3.89 -14.82 -4.80
CA VAL A 29 -3.21 -15.19 -3.56
C VAL A 29 -3.96 -14.55 -2.41
N PHE A 30 -4.62 -15.39 -1.62
CA PHE A 30 -5.25 -14.98 -0.38
C PHE A 30 -4.33 -15.34 0.78
N HIS A 31 -3.90 -14.32 1.49
CA HIS A 31 -3.33 -14.49 2.81
C HIS A 31 -4.51 -14.67 3.76
N ALA A 32 -4.84 -15.96 3.98
CA ALA A 32 -5.82 -16.47 4.94
C ALA A 32 -5.73 -15.67 6.25
N PRO A 33 -6.87 -15.47 6.95
CA PRO A 33 -7.10 -14.25 7.72
C PRO A 33 -5.88 -13.91 8.52
N VAL A 34 -5.36 -12.69 8.36
CA VAL A 34 -4.35 -12.22 9.29
C VAL A 34 -5.04 -12.35 10.63
N MET A 35 -4.59 -13.29 11.47
CA MET A 35 -5.20 -13.67 12.75
C MET A 35 -5.11 -12.54 13.78
N ARG A 36 -4.99 -11.31 13.31
CA ARG A 36 -4.95 -10.10 14.07
C ARG A 36 -6.37 -9.64 14.30
N THR A 37 -6.88 -10.02 15.45
CA THR A 37 -8.00 -9.31 16.07
C THR A 37 -7.49 -7.96 16.59
N PHE A 38 -8.37 -6.96 16.59
CA PHE A 38 -8.11 -5.65 17.18
C PHE A 38 -9.01 -5.52 18.40
N ALA A 39 -8.48 -4.98 19.49
CA ALA A 39 -9.30 -4.63 20.65
C ALA A 39 -10.24 -3.47 20.28
N ASP A 40 -11.41 -3.38 20.92
CA ASP A 40 -12.46 -2.38 20.64
C ASP A 40 -11.96 -0.93 20.62
N ASP A 41 -10.97 -0.61 21.47
CA ASP A 41 -10.36 0.70 21.64
C ASP A 41 -9.14 0.94 20.74
N THR A 42 -8.86 0.03 19.80
CA THR A 42 -7.73 0.17 18.89
C THR A 42 -7.88 1.44 18.05
N ASP A 43 -6.90 2.33 18.15
CA ASP A 43 -6.78 3.51 17.29
C ASP A 43 -6.87 3.11 15.79
N PRO A 44 -7.84 3.65 15.04
CA PRO A 44 -7.95 3.44 13.59
C PRO A 44 -6.66 3.65 12.81
N MET A 45 -5.79 4.57 13.25
CA MET A 45 -4.50 4.82 12.60
C MET A 45 -3.53 3.64 12.72
N LYS A 46 -3.58 2.86 13.81
CA LYS A 46 -2.78 1.64 13.95
C LYS A 46 -3.23 0.56 12.98
N ILE A 47 -4.54 0.45 12.74
CA ILE A 47 -5.11 -0.48 11.77
C ILE A 47 -4.71 -0.07 10.35
N LEU A 48 -4.77 1.22 10.02
CA LEU A 48 -4.32 1.74 8.73
C LEU A 48 -2.82 1.56 8.50
N ALA A 49 -1.99 1.76 9.52
CA ALA A 49 -0.56 1.55 9.44
C ALA A 49 -0.24 0.07 9.13
N TRP A 50 -0.85 -0.85 9.87
CA TRP A 50 -0.73 -2.29 9.61
C TRP A 50 -1.14 -2.67 8.18
N TYR A 51 -2.27 -2.15 7.71
CA TYR A 51 -2.74 -2.42 6.35
C TYR A 51 -1.79 -1.85 5.28
N ARG A 52 -1.28 -0.62 5.49
CA ARG A 52 -0.26 -0.01 4.62
C ARG A 52 0.99 -0.89 4.56
N ASP A 53 1.50 -1.31 5.71
CA ASP A 53 2.74 -2.09 5.78
C ASP A 53 2.61 -3.41 5.01
N TRP A 54 1.45 -4.07 5.14
CA TRP A 54 1.11 -5.25 4.35
C TRP A 54 1.10 -4.97 2.84
N ILE A 55 0.49 -3.86 2.39
CA ILE A 55 0.51 -3.48 0.97
C ILE A 55 1.95 -3.24 0.49
N GLU A 56 2.73 -2.47 1.24
CA GLU A 56 4.10 -2.12 0.84
C GLU A 56 5.00 -3.35 0.73
N GLU A 57 4.88 -4.29 1.66
CA GLU A 57 5.64 -5.55 1.63
C GLU A 57 5.36 -6.37 0.36
N ARG A 58 4.12 -6.39 -0.12
CA ARG A 58 3.73 -7.09 -1.34
C ARG A 58 4.11 -6.31 -2.60
N LEU A 59 3.89 -5.00 -2.58
CA LEU A 59 4.24 -4.11 -3.67
C LEU A 59 5.74 -4.18 -4.01
N ARG A 60 6.62 -4.30 -3.01
CA ARG A 60 8.07 -4.44 -3.23
C ARG A 60 8.47 -5.71 -4.00
N GLN A 61 7.62 -6.75 -4.01
CA GLN A 61 7.94 -8.01 -4.68
C GLN A 61 7.72 -7.96 -6.19
N VAL A 62 6.70 -7.23 -6.64
CA VAL A 62 6.29 -7.12 -8.07
C VAL A 62 5.76 -5.72 -8.37
N PRO A 63 6.56 -4.66 -8.18
CA PRO A 63 6.11 -3.27 -8.29
C PRO A 63 5.54 -2.94 -9.68
N GLU A 64 6.02 -3.59 -10.74
CA GLU A 64 5.55 -3.45 -12.11
C GLU A 64 4.09 -3.88 -12.32
N GLN A 65 3.55 -4.72 -11.44
CA GLN A 65 2.14 -5.14 -11.49
C GLN A 65 1.22 -4.26 -10.65
N TYR A 66 1.74 -3.30 -9.89
CA TYR A 66 0.93 -2.38 -9.13
C TYR A 66 0.27 -1.33 -10.05
N MET A 67 -0.98 -1.01 -9.78
CA MET A 67 -1.73 -0.03 -10.57
C MET A 67 -1.34 1.41 -10.19
N TRP A 68 -0.22 1.89 -10.75
CA TRP A 68 0.37 3.21 -10.50
C TRP A 68 -0.44 4.41 -11.02
N VAL A 69 -1.51 4.18 -11.77
CA VAL A 69 -2.35 5.25 -12.36
C VAL A 69 -3.00 6.15 -11.32
N HIS A 70 -3.16 5.66 -10.09
CA HIS A 70 -3.77 6.43 -9.00
C HIS A 70 -2.77 7.38 -8.37
N ARG A 71 -3.15 8.67 -8.29
CA ARG A 71 -2.44 9.70 -7.52
C ARG A 71 -2.66 9.54 -6.00
N ARG A 72 -2.20 8.42 -5.44
CA ARG A 72 -2.36 8.00 -4.03
C ARG A 72 -1.86 9.03 -3.02
N PHE A 73 -0.83 9.80 -3.38
CA PHE A 73 -0.12 10.75 -2.52
C PHE A 73 -0.52 12.20 -2.78
N LYS A 74 -1.71 12.47 -3.36
CA LYS A 74 -2.11 13.84 -3.72
C LYS A 74 -2.49 14.69 -2.50
N GLY A 75 -3.05 14.05 -1.48
CA GLY A 75 -3.40 14.68 -0.20
C GLY A 75 -2.21 14.62 0.74
N ARG A 76 -1.30 15.60 0.64
CA ARG A 76 -0.18 15.77 1.57
C ARG A 76 -0.42 16.99 2.48
N PRO A 77 0.21 17.04 3.68
CA PRO A 77 0.16 18.20 4.54
C PRO A 77 0.56 19.49 3.81
N GLN A 78 0.02 20.63 4.27
CA GLN A 78 0.40 21.93 3.74
C GLN A 78 1.91 22.15 3.83
N GLY A 79 2.51 22.68 2.76
CA GLY A 79 3.96 22.87 2.65
C GLY A 79 4.75 21.64 2.20
N ALA A 80 4.14 20.46 2.11
CA ALA A 80 4.82 19.29 1.56
C ALA A 80 5.02 19.44 0.03
N PRO A 81 6.16 19.00 -0.53
CA PRO A 81 6.36 19.01 -1.97
C PRO A 81 5.30 18.19 -2.71
N ASP A 82 4.78 18.74 -3.82
CA ASP A 82 3.88 18.02 -4.71
C ASP A 82 4.64 16.89 -5.42
N ARG A 83 4.14 15.66 -5.30
CA ARG A 83 4.75 14.47 -5.89
C ARG A 83 4.35 14.26 -7.35
N TYR A 84 3.41 15.04 -7.88
CA TYR A 84 2.84 14.87 -9.22
C TYR A 84 3.04 16.07 -10.14
N ARG A 85 3.77 17.10 -9.69
CA ARG A 85 3.98 18.33 -10.46
C ARG A 85 4.67 18.07 -11.80
N ASP A 86 5.73 17.27 -11.81
CA ASP A 86 6.65 17.15 -12.94
C ASP A 86 6.72 15.72 -13.51
N LEU A 87 5.59 15.00 -13.57
CA LEU A 87 5.55 13.60 -14.03
C LEU A 87 6.05 13.38 -15.47
N GLY A 88 6.07 14.43 -16.31
CA GLY A 88 6.60 14.36 -17.67
C GLY A 88 8.12 14.52 -17.76
N ARG A 89 8.80 14.90 -16.66
CA ARG A 89 10.25 15.06 -16.65
C ARG A 89 10.91 13.69 -16.58
N ARG A 90 11.78 13.41 -17.53
CA ARG A 90 12.66 12.24 -17.48
C ARG A 90 13.69 12.46 -16.36
N LEU A 91 13.90 11.44 -15.53
CA LEU A 91 14.98 11.42 -14.56
C LEU A 91 16.27 10.98 -15.24
N GLU A 92 17.37 11.66 -14.91
CA GLU A 92 18.70 11.27 -15.35
C GLU A 92 19.21 10.08 -14.54
N LYS A 93 20.21 9.37 -15.08
CA LYS A 93 20.69 8.11 -14.51
C LYS A 93 21.25 8.30 -13.10
N ASP A 94 22.02 9.36 -12.88
CA ASP A 94 22.61 9.74 -11.60
C ASP A 94 21.54 10.07 -10.54
N GLU A 95 20.44 10.70 -10.93
CA GLU A 95 19.31 10.98 -10.04
C GLU A 95 18.61 9.69 -9.58
N ILE A 96 18.48 8.71 -10.48
CA ILE A 96 17.92 7.40 -10.17
C ILE A 96 18.85 6.64 -9.23
N GLU A 97 20.15 6.61 -9.53
CA GLU A 97 21.16 5.93 -8.71
C GLU A 97 21.23 6.53 -7.29
N ALA A 98 21.25 7.86 -7.17
CA ALA A 98 21.21 8.55 -5.88
C ALA A 98 19.93 8.21 -5.08
N PHE A 99 18.77 8.15 -5.76
CA PHE A 99 17.52 7.77 -5.12
C PHE A 99 17.53 6.32 -4.61
N LEU A 100 18.10 5.39 -5.38
CA LEU A 100 18.20 3.99 -5.00
C LEU A 100 19.22 3.76 -3.88
N ALA A 101 20.31 4.53 -3.83
CA ALA A 101 21.32 4.45 -2.78
C ALA A 101 20.84 4.97 -1.42
N GLY A 102 19.86 5.88 -1.40
CA GLY A 102 19.24 6.41 -0.18
C GLY A 102 18.01 5.62 0.32
N ARG A 103 17.69 4.49 -0.32
CA ARG A 103 16.60 3.59 0.08
C ARG A 103 17.08 2.47 0.99
#